data_AF-A0A2V7N2I1-F1
#
_entry.id   AF-A0A2V7N2I1-F1
#
_cell.length_a   1.000
_cell.length_b   1.000
_cell.length_c   1.000
_cell.angle_alpha   90.00
_cell.angle_beta   90.00
_cell.angle_gamma   90.00
#
_symmetry.space_group_name_H-M   'P 1'
#
loop_
_entity.id
_entity.type
_entity.pdbx_description
1 polymer ?
#
loop_
_entity_poly.entity_id
_entity_poly.type
_entity_poly.pdbx_seq_one_letter_code
_entity_poly.pdbx_strand_id
1 'polypeptide(L)' 'MNNKIAALAGVVASADAAPTAQSVQVFDELSAALQVQLDRLKAVLDADVPAFNRLVKESDVPAIILR' A
#
# COMPACT_ATOMS: atom_id res chain seq x y z
N MET A 1 1.30 -7.79 -5.37
CA MET A 1 -0.06 -7.21 -5.29
C MET A 1 -0.30 -6.22 -6.41
N ASN A 2 0.59 -5.25 -6.62
CA ASN A 2 0.47 -4.24 -7.68
C ASN A 2 0.22 -4.85 -9.08
N ASN A 3 0.94 -5.91 -9.45
CA ASN A 3 0.73 -6.61 -10.73
C ASN A 3 -0.65 -7.27 -10.87
N LYS A 4 -1.29 -7.68 -9.76
CA LYS A 4 -2.62 -8.31 -9.78
C LYS A 4 -3.73 -7.26 -9.97
N ILE A 5 -3.60 -6.11 -9.30
CA ILE A 5 -4.51 -4.97 -9.50
C ILE A 5 -4.40 -4.44 -10.94
N ALA A 6 -3.17 -4.32 -11.46
CA ALA A 6 -2.94 -3.91 -12.84
C ALA A 6 -3.53 -4.90 -13.87
N ALA A 7 -3.38 -6.21 -13.63
CA ALA A 7 -3.97 -7.23 -14.50
C ALA A 7 -5.51 -7.19 -14.49
N LEU A 8 -6.13 -6.94 -13.33
CA LEU A 8 -7.59 -6.84 -13.23
C LEU A 8 -8.14 -5.65 -14.02
N ALA A 9 -7.45 -4.50 -13.98
CA ALA A 9 -7.80 -3.34 -14.80
C ALA A 9 -7.78 -3.69 -16.30
N GLY A 10 -6.81 -4.51 -16.75
CA GLY A 10 -6.76 -5.01 -18.12
C GLY A 10 -7.94 -5.93 -18.49
N VAL A 11 -8.41 -6.77 -17.57
CA VAL A 11 -9.58 -7.64 -17.80
C VAL A 11 -10.87 -6.82 -17.90
N VAL A 12 -11.07 -5.85 -17.00
CA VAL A 12 -12.26 -4.99 -17.02
C VAL A 12 -12.30 -4.12 -18.27
N ALA A 13 -11.16 -3.58 -18.70
CA ALA A 13 -11.06 -2.75 -19.90
C ALA A 13 -11.11 -3.54 -21.23
N SER A 14 -11.12 -4.88 -21.18
CA SER A 14 -11.09 -5.71 -22.39
C SER A 14 -12.45 -5.87 -23.09
N ALA A 15 -13.53 -5.38 -22.49
CA ALA A 15 -14.89 -5.47 -23.04
C ALA A 15 -15.65 -4.15 -22.85
N ASP A 16 -16.44 -3.75 -23.85
CA ASP A 16 -17.44 -2.66 -23.75
C ASP A 16 -18.70 -3.13 -23.02
N ALA A 17 -18.53 -3.59 -21.78
CA ALA A 17 -19.58 -4.03 -20.89
C ALA A 17 -19.19 -3.73 -19.44
N ALA A 18 -20.19 -3.66 -18.55
CA ALA A 18 -19.92 -3.49 -17.12
C ALA A 18 -19.07 -4.66 -16.58
N PRO A 19 -18.21 -4.44 -15.56
CA PRO A 19 -17.46 -5.51 -14.91
C PRO A 19 -18.36 -6.64 -14.42
N THR A 20 -17.89 -7.88 -14.53
CA THR A 20 -18.63 -9.02 -13.98
C THR A 20 -18.61 -9.01 -12.45
N ALA A 21 -19.56 -9.70 -11.81
CA ALA A 21 -19.58 -9.85 -10.36
C ALA A 21 -18.26 -10.44 -9.81
N GLN A 22 -17.66 -11.38 -10.55
CA GLN A 22 -16.37 -11.98 -10.20
C GLN A 22 -15.22 -10.97 -10.31
N SER A 23 -15.22 -10.10 -11.33
CA SER A 23 -14.21 -9.03 -11.45
C SER A 23 -14.29 -8.03 -10.30
N VAL A 24 -15.51 -7.69 -9.84
CA VAL A 24 -15.71 -6.82 -8.67
C VAL A 24 -15.22 -7.52 -7.39
N GLN A 25 -15.56 -8.80 -7.19
CA GLN A 25 -15.09 -9.53 -6.01
C GLN A 25 -13.56 -9.59 -5.92
N VAL A 26 -12.88 -9.87 -7.05
CA VAL A 26 -11.40 -9.89 -7.08
C VAL A 26 -10.82 -8.49 -6.82
N PHE A 27 -11.48 -7.42 -7.28
CA PHE A 27 -11.08 -6.06 -6.97
C PHE A 27 -11.14 -5.78 -5.46
N ASP A 28 -12.25 -6.15 -4.82
CA ASP A 28 -12.46 -5.93 -3.39
C ASP A 28 -11.42 -6.69 -2.54
N GLU A 29 -11.16 -7.96 -2.88
CA GLU A 29 -10.15 -8.78 -2.21
C GLU A 29 -8.74 -8.18 -2.33
N LEU A 30 -8.35 -7.77 -3.54
CA LEU A 30 -7.04 -7.16 -3.77
C LEU A 30 -6.92 -5.78 -3.09
N SER A 31 -8.00 -5.00 -3.07
CA SER A 31 -8.05 -3.70 -2.41
C SER A 31 -7.91 -3.83 -0.90
N ALA A 32 -8.62 -4.78 -0.29
CA ALA A 32 -8.49 -5.09 1.14
C ALA A 32 -7.07 -5.54 1.50
N ALA A 33 -6.46 -6.42 0.68
CA ALA A 33 -5.08 -6.85 0.89
C ALA A 33 -4.07 -5.71 0.75
N LEU A 34 -4.28 -4.77 -0.19
CA LEU A 34 -3.46 -3.57 -0.33
C LEU A 34 -3.60 -2.66 0.89
N GLN A 35 -4.82 -2.46 1.39
CA GLN A 35 -5.07 -1.61 2.55
C GLN A 35 -4.29 -2.08 3.78
N VAL A 36 -4.23 -3.39 4.04
CA VAL A 36 -3.42 -3.96 5.13
C VAL A 36 -1.94 -3.57 5.02
N GLN A 37 -1.39 -3.56 3.80
CA GLN A 37 0.00 -3.16 3.59
C GLN A 37 0.21 -1.64 3.78
N LEU A 38 -0.75 -0.83 3.33
CA LEU A 38 -0.73 0.62 3.51
C LEU A 38 -0.85 1.00 5.00
N ASP A 39 -1.70 0.32 5.76
CA ASP A 39 -1.86 0.54 7.20
C ASP A 39 -0.57 0.19 7.94
N ARG A 40 0.09 -0.91 7.56
CA ARG A 40 1.40 -1.28 8.11
C ARG A 40 2.46 -0.23 7.78
N LEU A 41 2.51 0.24 6.53
CA LEU A 41 3.45 1.30 6.14
C LEU A 41 3.18 2.58 6.94
N LYS A 42 1.91 2.97 7.09
CA LYS A 42 1.51 4.12 7.89
C LYS A 42 1.96 3.98 9.33
N ALA A 43 1.78 2.81 9.95
CA ALA A 43 2.26 2.56 11.31
C ALA A 43 3.78 2.75 11.44
N VAL A 44 4.56 2.24 10.48
CA VAL A 44 6.02 2.44 10.45
C VAL A 44 6.38 3.93 10.34
N LEU A 45 5.73 4.66 9.43
CA LEU A 45 5.99 6.08 9.22
C LEU A 45 5.59 6.94 10.43
N ASP A 46 4.48 6.60 11.09
CA ASP A 46 3.94 7.41 12.18
C ASP A 46 4.56 7.07 13.54
N ALA A 47 5.01 5.83 13.76
CA ALA A 47 5.54 5.39 15.05
C ALA A 47 7.04 5.09 14.99
N ASP A 48 7.45 4.20 14.10
CA ASP A 48 8.81 3.65 14.11
C ASP A 48 9.84 4.66 13.61
N VAL A 49 9.53 5.42 12.55
CA VAL A 49 10.43 6.45 12.03
C VAL A 49 10.69 7.57 13.05
N PRO A 50 9.67 8.15 13.72
CA PRO A 50 9.91 9.10 14.80
C PRO A 50 10.68 8.50 15.98
N ALA A 51 10.41 7.24 16.35
CA ALA A 51 11.14 6.57 17.42
C ALA A 51 12.62 6.40 17.07
N PHE A 52 12.92 5.95 15.86
CA PHE A 52 14.27 5.85 15.34
C PHE A 52 14.98 7.20 15.30
N ASN A 53 14.32 8.24 14.79
CA ASN A 53 14.91 9.58 14.71
C ASN A 53 15.23 10.17 16.09
N ARG A 54 14.47 9.84 17.14
CA ARG A 54 14.82 10.21 18.52
C ARG A 54 16.11 9.52 18.99
N LEU A 55 16.21 8.21 18.78
CA LEU A 55 17.40 7.43 19.15
C LEU A 55 18.66 7.93 18.43
N VAL A 56 18.50 8.24 17.14
CA VAL A 56 19.57 8.82 16.32
C VAL A 56 20.07 10.15 16.89
N LYS A 57 19.15 11.03 17.29
CA LYS A 57 19.49 12.31 17.90
C LYS A 57 20.21 12.13 19.24
N GLU A 58 19.79 11.15 20.05
CA GLU A 58 20.45 10.80 21.31
C GLU A 58 21.86 10.23 21.10
N SER A 59 22.08 9.56 19.96
CA SER A 59 23.35 8.92 19.60
C SER A 59 24.28 9.81 18.77
N ASP A 60 23.90 11.06 18.51
CA ASP A 60 24.64 12.04 17.68
C ASP A 60 24.99 11.54 16.26
N VAL A 61 24.07 10.80 15.62
CA VAL A 61 24.22 10.29 14.24
C VAL A 61 23.21 10.92 13.26
N PRO A 62 23.35 10.76 11.93
CA PRO A 62 22.39 11.32 10.96
C PRO A 62 21.04 10.58 10.92
N ALA A 63 19.93 11.34 10.80
CA ALA A 63 18.56 10.83 10.81
C ALA A 63 17.95 10.58 9.42
N ILE A 64 16.84 9.86 9.39
CA ILE A 64 16.02 9.68 8.17
C ILE A 64 15.12 10.92 8.01
N ILE A 65 15.18 11.54 6.82
CA ILE A 65 14.34 12.67 6.42
C ILE A 65 13.35 12.19 5.36
N LEU A 66 12.05 12.22 5.67
CA LEU A 66 10.99 11.98 4.69
C LEU A 66 10.77 13.27 3.86
N ARG A 67 10.70 13.14 2.53
CA ARG A 67 10.38 14.22 1.59
C ARG A 67 9.15 13.86 0.76
#